data_AF-A0A7J4IBX1-F1
#
_entry.id   AF-A0A7J4IBX1-F1
#
_cell.length_a   1.000
_cell.length_b   1.000
_cell.length_c   1.000
_cell.angle_alpha   90.00
_cell.angle_beta   90.00
_cell.angle_gamma   90.00
#
_symmetry.space_group_name_H-M   'P 1'
#
loop_
_entity.id
_entity.type
_entity.pdbx_description
1 polymer ?
#
loop_
_entity_poly.entity_id
_entity_poly.type
_entity_poly.pdbx_seq_one_letter_code
_entity_poly.pdbx_strand_id
1 'polypeptide(L)' 'LLDIMMPKMNGWEVFDRVRANPAWKNIPIIFLTARTDEFAEHAGALIAEDYIKKPIEIKELKARIDNVLKKAKK' A
#
# COMPACT_ATOMS: atom_id res chain seq x y z
N LEU A 1 3.44 -3.80 3.37
CA LEU A 1 3.27 -2.36 3.64
C LEU A 1 4.31 -1.61 2.83
N LEU A 2 3.94 -0.49 2.21
CA LEU A 2 4.81 0.28 1.32
C LEU A 2 4.67 1.78 1.61
N ASP A 3 5.78 2.48 1.84
CA ASP A 3 5.78 3.94 1.96
C ASP A 3 5.97 4.58 0.58
N ILE A 4 5.25 5.68 0.31
CA ILE A 4 5.35 6.42 -0.95
C ILE A 4 6.56 7.35 -0.96
N MET A 5 6.87 7.98 0.16
CA MET A 5 7.96 8.93 0.33
C MET A 5 9.22 8.21 0.79
N MET A 6 9.96 7.67 -0.18
CA MET A 6 11.24 6.99 0.05
C MET A 6 12.37 7.67 -0.75
N PRO A 7 13.61 7.71 -0.21
CA PRO A 7 14.74 8.27 -0.94
C PRO A 7 15.13 7.36 -2.12
N LYS A 8 15.68 7.98 -3.17
CA LYS A 8 16.16 7.34 -4.42
C LYS A 8 15.06 6.74 -5.32
N MET A 9 14.09 6.04 -4.75
CA MET A 9 12.96 5.42 -5.48
C MET A 9 11.71 5.55 -4.64
N ASN A 10 10.65 6.10 -5.22
CA ASN A 10 9.40 6.30 -4.51
C ASN A 10 8.53 5.03 -4.48
N GLY A 11 7.50 5.00 -3.63
CA GLY A 11 6.65 3.82 -3.49
C GLY A 11 5.80 3.49 -4.73
N TRP A 12 5.52 4.44 -5.61
CA TRP A 12 4.84 4.16 -6.88
C TRP A 12 5.73 3.33 -7.81
N GLU A 13 7.01 3.70 -7.92
CA GLU A 13 7.97 2.95 -8.72
C GLU A 13 8.17 1.51 -8.17
N VAL A 14 8.16 1.35 -6.85
CA VAL A 14 8.20 0.02 -6.23
C VAL A 14 6.94 -0.78 -6.55
N PHE A 15 5.76 -0.15 -6.46
CA PHE A 15 4.50 -0.79 -6.82
C PHE A 15 4.53 -1.31 -8.27
N ASP A 16 4.93 -0.46 -9.22
CA ASP A 16 5.01 -0.82 -10.63
C ASP A 16 5.96 -2.01 -10.86
N ARG A 17 7.14 -1.99 -10.22
CA ARG A 17 8.10 -3.11 -10.31
C ARG A 17 7.56 -4.41 -9.74
N VAL A 18 6.82 -4.35 -8.63
CA VAL A 18 6.20 -5.53 -8.01
C VAL A 18 5.10 -6.08 -8.92
N ARG A 19 4.25 -5.23 -9.49
CA ARG A 19 3.17 -5.65 -10.40
C ARG A 19 3.71 -6.16 -11.75
N ALA A 20 4.84 -5.64 -12.23
CA ALA A 20 5.49 -6.10 -13.45
C ALA A 20 6.14 -7.49 -13.31
N ASN A 21 6.49 -7.92 -12.09
CA ASN A 21 7.10 -9.21 -11.85
C ASN A 21 6.04 -10.32 -11.72
N PRO A 22 5.99 -11.33 -12.61
CA PRO A 22 4.98 -12.40 -12.57
C PRO A 22 4.97 -13.20 -11.26
N ALA A 23 6.13 -13.33 -10.60
CA ALA A 23 6.24 -14.04 -9.33
C ALA A 23 5.67 -13.25 -8.14
N TRP A 24 5.59 -11.91 -8.25
CA TRP A 24 5.22 -11.03 -7.14
C TRP A 24 3.93 -10.25 -7.37
N LYS A 25 3.39 -10.26 -8.59
CA LYS A 25 2.20 -9.49 -8.97
C LYS A 25 0.98 -9.71 -8.09
N ASN A 26 0.89 -10.85 -7.39
CA ASN A 26 -0.22 -11.22 -6.51
C ASN A 26 0.05 -10.88 -5.03
N ILE A 27 1.21 -10.32 -4.67
CA ILE A 27 1.48 -9.90 -3.30
C ILE A 27 0.56 -8.70 -2.98
N PRO A 28 -0.23 -8.75 -1.89
CA PRO A 28 -1.08 -7.63 -1.51
C PRO A 28 -0.22 -6.46 -1.02
N ILE A 29 -0.52 -5.26 -1.50
CA ILE A 29 0.19 -4.03 -1.14
C ILE A 29 -0.77 -3.13 -0.37
N ILE A 30 -0.27 -2.55 0.71
CA ILE A 30 -0.96 -1.51 1.47
C ILE A 30 -0.01 -0.32 1.49
N PHE A 31 -0.48 0.82 0.99
CA PHE A 31 0.27 2.07 1.13
C PHE A 31 0.11 2.59 2.55
N LEU A 32 1.21 2.96 3.19
CA LEU A 32 1.25 3.59 4.50
C LEU A 32 2.15 4.82 4.41
N THR A 33 1.56 6.01 4.24
CA THR A 33 2.32 7.22 3.91
C THR A 33 1.83 8.47 4.65
N ALA A 34 2.70 9.45 4.83
CA ALA A 34 2.33 10.80 5.28
C ALA A 34 1.96 11.72 4.10
N ARG A 35 1.99 11.23 2.87
CA ARG A 35 1.58 11.98 1.68
C ARG A 35 0.05 12.00 1.59
N THR A 36 -0.54 13.19 1.54
CA THR A 36 -2.00 13.39 1.63
C THR A 36 -2.55 14.24 0.49
N ASP A 37 -1.82 14.40 -0.62
CA ASP A 37 -2.45 15.00 -1.79
C ASP A 37 -3.57 14.10 -2.31
N GLU A 38 -4.67 14.73 -2.71
CA GLU A 38 -5.91 14.05 -3.11
C GLU A 38 -5.69 13.07 -4.26
N PHE A 39 -4.74 13.38 -5.15
CA PHE A 39 -4.33 12.51 -6.25
C PHE A 39 -3.69 11.21 -5.74
N ALA A 40 -2.71 11.31 -4.83
CA ALA A 40 -2.06 10.13 -4.25
C ALA A 40 -3.02 9.24 -3.46
N GLU A 41 -3.96 9.86 -2.74
CA GLU A 41 -4.98 9.13 -1.98
C GLU A 41 -5.96 8.38 -2.89
N HIS A 42 -6.50 9.06 -3.92
CA HIS A 42 -7.40 8.43 -4.88
C HIS A 42 -6.70 7.34 -5.68
N ALA A 43 -5.54 7.64 -6.27
CA ALA A 43 -4.80 6.66 -7.08
C ALA A 43 -4.40 5.45 -6.23
N GLY A 44 -3.93 5.68 -5.01
CA GLY A 44 -3.48 4.63 -4.10
C GLY A 44 -4.62 3.71 -3.67
N ALA A 45 -5.79 4.28 -3.35
CA ALA A 45 -6.98 3.52 -2.97
C ALA A 45 -7.56 2.69 -4.13
N LEU A 46 -7.29 3.08 -5.39
CA LEU A 46 -7.76 2.35 -6.57
C LEU A 46 -6.87 1.15 -6.94
N ILE A 47 -5.56 1.24 -6.70
CA ILE A 47 -4.60 0.24 -7.19
C ILE A 47 -4.06 -0.70 -6.12
N ALA A 48 -4.13 -0.30 -4.85
CA ALA A 48 -3.70 -1.09 -3.71
C ALA A 48 -4.89 -1.64 -2.93
N GLU A 49 -4.64 -2.66 -2.13
CA GLU A 49 -5.65 -3.31 -1.31
C GLU A 49 -6.10 -2.42 -0.14
N ASP A 50 -5.25 -1.49 0.29
CA ASP A 50 -5.59 -0.42 1.23
C ASP A 50 -4.61 0.77 1.10
N TYR A 51 -5.08 1.96 1.49
CA TYR A 51 -4.30 3.19 1.59
C TYR A 51 -4.48 3.80 2.99
N ILE A 52 -3.37 3.93 3.71
CA ILE A 52 -3.35 4.33 5.11
C ILE A 52 -2.50 5.60 5.27
N LYS A 53 -3.11 6.64 5.85
CA LYS A 53 -2.40 7.88 6.20
C LYS A 53 -1.69 7.73 7.53
N LYS A 54 -0.50 8.34 7.65
CA LYS A 54 0.18 8.55 8.93
C LYS A 54 -0.26 9.90 9.55
N PRO A 55 -0.32 10.00 10.88
CA PRO A 55 -0.11 8.94 11.87
C PRO A 55 -1.30 7.96 11.96
N ILE A 56 -1.04 6.71 12.33
CA ILE A 56 -2.06 5.69 12.60
C ILE A 56 -1.72 4.91 13.87
N GLU A 57 -2.73 4.53 14.64
CA GLU A 57 -2.61 3.67 15.81
C GLU A 57 -2.24 2.22 15.41
N ILE A 58 -1.33 1.58 16.15
CA ILE A 58 -0.88 0.20 15.85
C ILE A 58 -2.04 -0.80 15.84
N LYS A 59 -3.04 -0.61 16.71
CA LYS A 59 -4.25 -1.46 16.75
C LYS A 59 -5.05 -1.35 15.45
N GLU A 60 -5.21 -0.14 14.92
CA GLU A 60 -5.92 0.08 13.66
C GLU A 60 -5.12 -0.48 12.48
N LEU A 61 -3.80 -0.22 12.45
CA LEU A 61 -2.92 -0.76 11.41
C LEU A 61 -2.98 -2.29 11.36
N LYS A 62 -2.95 -2.96 12.53
CA LYS A 62 -3.09 -4.41 12.61
C LYS A 62 -4.43 -4.89 12.04
N ALA A 63 -5.54 -4.23 12.40
CA ALA A 63 -6.86 -4.61 11.91
C ALA A 63 -6.96 -4.50 10.38
N ARG A 64 -6.37 -3.45 9.79
CA ARG A 64 -6.32 -3.27 8.33
C ARG A 64 -5.49 -4.35 7.64
N ILE A 65 -4.32 -4.68 8.17
CA ILE A 65 -3.48 -5.78 7.66
C ILE A 65 -4.22 -7.11 7.71
N ASP A 66 -4.86 -7.43 8.85
CA ASP A 66 -5.61 -8.67 9.02
C ASP A 66 -6.75 -8.78 7.99
N ASN A 67 -7.43 -7.66 7.68
CA ASN A 67 -8.49 -7.62 6.68
C ASN A 67 -7.97 -7.88 5.26
N VAL A 68 -6.85 -7.27 4.88
CA VAL A 68 -6.22 -7.50 3.56
C VAL A 68 -5.75 -8.95 3.43
N LEU A 69 -5.10 -9.50 4.46
CA LEU A 69 -4.65 -10.90 4.45
C LEU A 69 -5.81 -11.90 4.39
N LYS A 70 -6.94 -11.61 5.03
CA LYS A 70 -8.15 -12.44 4.92
C LYS A 70 -8.72 -12.45 3.50
N LYS A 71 -8.71 -11.31 2.82
CA LYS A 71 -9.18 -11.20 1.42
C LYS A 71 -8.25 -11.92 0.45
N ALA A 72 -6.93 -11.82 0.66
CA ALA A 72 -5.93 -12.45 -0.21
C ALA A 72 -5.85 -13.99 -0.10
N LYS A 73 -6.42 -14.58 0.96
CA LYS A 73 -6.51 -16.04 1.15
C LYS A 73 -7.76 -16.68 0.54
N LYS A 74 -8.72 -15.87 0.09
CA LYS A 74 -9.92 -16.33 -0.63
C LYS A 74 -9.63 -16.43 -2.12
#